data_AF-A0A3Q8RSK7-F1
#
_entry.id   AF-A0A3Q8RSK7-F1
#
_cell.length_a   1.000
_cell.length_b   1.000
_cell.length_c   1.000
_cell.angle_alpha   90.00
_cell.angle_beta   90.00
_cell.angle_gamma   90.00
#
_symmetry.space_group_name_H-M   'P 1'
#
loop_
_entity.id
_entity.type
_entity.pdbx_description
1 polymer ?
#
loop_
_entity_poly.entity_id
_entity_poly.type
_entity_poly.pdbx_seq_one_letter_code
_entity_poly.pdbx_strand_id
1 'polypeptide(L)'
;MTTEEIIITILSSSLVTSFFTAYFQRLLQKSDYKLKYFEKVTERRLHAYEQVINITSLLKVSTKEKEKPWSFILGSIDIYHEFMVKLATTVLSNIWYSDDLRNKLTELNIFLKNLETEYEFSNDLEIQEIGKQYRNDIRKLSNEISTILHRDFKNLNDIDKFNRKTGKSSKVFLVK
;
A
#
# COMPACT_ATOMS: atom_id res chain seq x y z
N MET A 1 -36.15 -19.23 55.80
CA MET A 1 -34.96 -19.58 54.99
C MET A 1 -34.21 -20.67 55.71
N THR A 2 -34.18 -21.88 55.14
CA THR A 2 -33.34 -22.97 55.65
C THR A 2 -31.91 -22.82 55.11
N THR A 3 -30.93 -23.38 55.81
CA THR A 3 -29.52 -23.40 55.38
C THR A 3 -29.33 -24.00 53.98
N GLU A 4 -30.18 -24.95 53.58
CA GLU A 4 -30.19 -25.54 52.24
C GLU A 4 -30.59 -24.54 51.15
N GLU A 5 -31.61 -23.70 51.39
CA GLU A 5 -32.04 -22.66 50.44
C GLU A 5 -30.94 -21.61 50.22
N ILE A 6 -30.20 -21.27 51.28
CA ILE A 6 -29.05 -20.35 51.20
C ILE A 6 -27.93 -20.97 50.34
N ILE A 7 -27.60 -22.24 50.56
CA ILE A 7 -26.55 -22.96 49.81
C ILE A 7 -26.94 -23.09 48.32
N ILE A 8 -28.18 -23.45 48.02
CA ILE A 8 -28.69 -23.56 46.65
C ILE A 8 -28.66 -22.19 45.96
N THR A 9 -29.05 -21.12 46.67
CA THR A 9 -29.03 -19.75 46.14
C THR A 9 -27.61 -19.28 45.85
N ILE A 10 -26.65 -19.58 46.73
CA ILE A 10 -25.23 -19.23 46.51
C ILE A 10 -24.64 -20.01 45.34
N LEU A 11 -24.88 -21.32 45.24
CA LEU A 11 -24.37 -22.16 44.15
C LEU A 11 -24.99 -21.80 42.80
N SER A 12 -26.30 -21.56 42.75
CA SER A 12 -26.99 -21.11 41.55
C SER A 12 -26.51 -19.73 41.10
N SER A 13 -26.32 -18.79 42.03
CA SER A 13 -25.75 -17.47 41.73
C SER A 13 -24.32 -17.60 41.18
N SER A 14 -23.48 -18.45 41.77
CA SER A 14 -22.11 -18.68 41.30
C SER A 14 -22.05 -19.29 39.89
N LEU A 15 -22.95 -20.24 39.58
CA LEU A 15 -23.06 -20.84 38.25
C LEU A 15 -23.52 -19.81 37.21
N VAL A 16 -24.53 -19.01 37.54
CA VAL A 16 -25.05 -17.96 36.66
C VAL A 16 -23.97 -16.89 36.40
N THR A 17 -23.28 -16.42 37.44
CA THR A 17 -22.17 -15.47 37.28
C THR A 17 -21.05 -16.06 36.42
N SER A 18 -20.65 -17.32 36.66
CA SER A 18 -19.60 -17.98 35.86
C SER A 18 -19.97 -18.07 34.38
N PHE A 19 -21.23 -18.38 34.09
CA PHE A 19 -21.75 -18.42 32.72
C PHE A 19 -21.71 -17.04 32.06
N PHE A 20 -22.18 -16.00 32.75
CA PHE A 20 -22.13 -14.63 32.25
C PHE A 20 -20.69 -14.15 32.05
N THR A 21 -19.80 -14.39 33.00
CA THR A 21 -18.37 -14.05 32.89
C THR A 21 -17.75 -14.73 31.68
N ALA A 22 -17.98 -16.04 31.47
CA ALA A 22 -17.47 -16.75 30.30
C ALA A 22 -18.02 -16.18 28.97
N TYR A 23 -19.31 -15.83 28.94
CA TYR A 23 -19.95 -15.22 27.77
C TYR A 23 -19.36 -13.83 27.45
N PHE A 24 -19.29 -12.94 28.43
CA PHE A 24 -18.70 -11.61 28.27
C PHE A 24 -17.22 -11.66 27.93
N GLN A 25 -16.46 -12.57 28.56
CA GLN A 25 -15.04 -12.79 28.24
C GLN A 25 -14.85 -13.17 26.78
N ARG A 26 -15.72 -14.05 26.25
CA ARG A 26 -15.67 -14.43 24.84
C ARG A 26 -16.01 -13.28 23.90
N LEU A 27 -16.96 -12.41 24.27
CA LEU A 27 -17.28 -11.20 23.50
C LEU A 27 -16.11 -10.21 23.48
N LEU A 28 -15.50 -9.96 24.64
CA LEU A 28 -14.31 -9.10 24.76
C LEU A 28 -13.15 -9.64 23.93
N GLN A 29 -12.85 -10.94 24.04
CA GLN A 29 -11.78 -11.58 23.25
C GLN A 29 -12.02 -11.47 21.74
N LYS A 30 -13.27 -11.61 21.27
CA LYS A 30 -13.60 -11.41 19.85
C LYS A 30 -13.37 -9.97 19.40
N SER A 31 -13.75 -9.00 20.24
CA SER A 31 -13.54 -7.58 19.98
C SER A 31 -12.04 -7.26 19.91
N ASP A 32 -11.27 -7.72 20.89
CA ASP A 32 -9.81 -7.54 20.94
C ASP A 32 -9.11 -8.19 19.75
N TYR A 33 -9.54 -9.38 19.34
CA TYR A 33 -9.00 -10.04 18.16
C TYR A 33 -9.27 -9.22 16.89
N LYS A 34 -10.51 -8.72 16.71
CA LYS A 34 -10.87 -7.88 15.56
C LYS A 34 -10.05 -6.59 15.53
N LEU A 35 -9.87 -5.94 16.69
CA LEU A 35 -9.05 -4.74 16.83
C LEU A 35 -7.59 -5.02 16.43
N LYS A 36 -6.95 -6.05 17.00
CA LYS A 36 -5.56 -6.42 16.69
C LYS A 36 -5.37 -6.79 15.21
N TYR A 37 -6.34 -7.48 14.63
CA TYR A 37 -6.33 -7.79 13.20
C TYR A 37 -6.40 -6.51 12.37
N PHE A 38 -7.27 -5.57 12.74
CA PHE A 38 -7.42 -4.29 12.06
C PHE A 38 -6.17 -3.42 12.17
N GLU A 39 -5.58 -3.30 13.35
CA GLU A 39 -4.31 -2.61 13.57
C GLU A 39 -3.22 -3.16 12.65
N LYS A 40 -3.06 -4.49 12.61
CA LYS A 40 -2.05 -5.16 11.78
C LYS A 40 -2.29 -4.95 10.28
N VAL A 41 -3.53 -4.97 9.82
CA VAL A 41 -3.86 -4.71 8.40
C VAL A 41 -3.58 -3.25 8.05
N THR A 42 -3.99 -2.30 8.89
CA THR A 42 -3.72 -0.88 8.67
C THR A 42 -2.24 -0.59 8.66
N GLU A 43 -1.46 -1.19 9.57
CA GLU A 43 0.00 -1.05 9.62
C GLU A 43 0.66 -1.57 8.33
N ARG A 44 0.26 -2.76 7.85
CA ARG A 44 0.78 -3.32 6.60
C ARG A 44 0.44 -2.46 5.39
N ARG A 45 -0.78 -1.92 5.34
CA ARG A 45 -1.17 -0.96 4.29
C ARG A 45 -0.32 0.29 4.40
N LEU A 46 -0.24 0.93 5.57
CA LEU A 46 0.54 2.14 5.78
C LEU A 46 1.98 1.97 5.28
N HIS A 47 2.67 0.90 5.70
CA HIS A 47 4.02 0.59 5.25
C HIS A 47 4.13 0.46 3.72
N ALA A 48 3.17 -0.21 3.07
CA ALA A 48 3.17 -0.31 1.61
C ALA A 48 2.97 1.07 0.95
N TYR A 49 2.09 1.91 1.48
CA TYR A 49 1.88 3.28 0.97
C TYR A 49 3.10 4.18 1.17
N GLU A 50 3.87 4.01 2.25
CA GLU A 50 5.14 4.71 2.48
C GLU A 50 6.19 4.38 1.40
N GLN A 51 6.26 3.12 0.94
CA GLN A 51 7.13 2.74 -0.18
C GLN A 51 6.77 3.52 -1.45
N VAL A 52 5.48 3.67 -1.73
CA VAL A 52 5.01 4.43 -2.89
C VAL A 52 5.28 5.92 -2.74
N ILE A 53 5.17 6.48 -1.52
CA ILE A 53 5.57 7.86 -1.24
C ILE A 53 7.05 8.06 -1.60
N ASN A 54 7.93 7.14 -1.21
CA ASN A 54 9.36 7.24 -1.52
C ASN A 54 9.61 7.25 -3.04
N ILE A 55 8.97 6.35 -3.80
CA ILE A 55 9.02 6.34 -5.27
C ILE A 55 8.54 7.67 -5.85
N THR A 56 7.40 8.16 -5.37
CA THR A 56 6.78 9.39 -5.86
C THR A 56 7.65 10.62 -5.57
N SER A 57 8.29 10.65 -4.39
CA SER A 57 9.24 11.69 -4.00
C SER A 57 10.45 11.70 -4.92
N LEU A 58 11.04 10.53 -5.21
CA LEU A 58 12.17 10.42 -6.13
C LEU A 58 11.82 10.94 -7.53
N LEU A 59 10.62 10.63 -8.06
CA LEU A 59 10.17 11.16 -9.35
C LEU A 59 10.07 12.69 -9.38
N LYS A 60 9.80 13.33 -8.23
CA LYS A 60 9.68 14.79 -8.11
C LYS A 60 11.04 15.47 -7.92
N VAL A 61 12.07 14.75 -7.47
CA VAL A 61 13.42 15.30 -7.40
C VAL A 61 13.83 15.70 -8.81
N SER A 62 14.19 16.96 -8.96
CA SER A 62 14.51 17.55 -10.25
C SER A 62 15.98 17.94 -10.33
N THR A 63 16.52 17.96 -11.54
CA THR A 63 17.87 18.46 -11.81
C THR A 63 17.99 19.97 -11.56
N LYS A 64 19.21 20.45 -11.32
CA LYS A 64 19.51 21.87 -11.02
C LYS A 64 19.44 22.79 -12.25
N GLU A 65 18.90 22.32 -13.37
CA GLU A 65 18.88 23.07 -14.63
C GLU A 65 17.91 24.28 -14.52
N LYS A 66 18.41 25.48 -14.83
CA LYS A 66 17.74 26.75 -14.48
C LYS A 66 16.39 26.95 -15.17
N GLU A 67 16.27 26.56 -16.42
CA GLU A 67 15.08 26.91 -17.22
C GLU A 67 14.07 25.77 -17.33
N LYS A 68 14.54 24.53 -17.33
CA LYS A 68 13.73 23.35 -17.66
C LYS A 68 14.14 22.14 -16.81
N PRO A 69 13.89 22.16 -15.49
CA PRO A 69 14.17 21.03 -14.64
C PRO A 69 13.41 19.78 -15.10
N TRP A 70 14.11 18.66 -15.13
CA TRP A 70 13.61 17.33 -15.48
C TRP A 70 13.97 16.34 -14.37
N SER A 71 13.39 15.13 -14.42
CA SER A 71 13.42 14.20 -13.29
C SER A 71 14.80 13.59 -13.08
N PHE A 72 15.31 13.65 -11.84
CA PHE A 72 16.64 13.14 -11.47
C PHE A 72 16.80 11.63 -11.73
N ILE A 73 15.70 10.87 -11.79
CA ILE A 73 15.75 9.43 -12.07
C ILE A 73 16.32 9.08 -13.45
N LEU A 74 16.38 10.05 -14.37
CA LEU A 74 17.00 9.91 -15.70
C LEU A 74 18.36 10.63 -15.75
N GLY A 75 19.01 10.80 -14.59
CA GLY A 75 20.28 11.48 -14.43
C GLY A 75 21.48 10.70 -14.97
N SER A 76 21.44 9.39 -14.77
CA SER A 76 22.41 8.42 -15.27
C SER A 76 21.74 7.06 -15.38
N ILE A 77 22.37 6.14 -16.12
CA ILE A 77 21.88 4.76 -16.28
C ILE A 77 21.78 4.06 -14.91
N ASP A 78 22.78 4.22 -14.06
CA ASP A 78 22.82 3.60 -12.73
C ASP A 78 21.66 4.07 -11.84
N ILE A 79 21.38 5.38 -11.81
CA ILE A 79 20.28 5.96 -11.03
C ILE A 79 18.95 5.40 -11.53
N TYR A 80 18.80 5.31 -12.86
CA TYR A 80 17.59 4.78 -13.47
C TYR A 80 17.37 3.31 -13.10
N HIS A 81 18.40 2.47 -13.20
CA HIS A 81 18.30 1.05 -12.82
C HIS A 81 18.01 0.87 -11.33
N GLU A 82 18.66 1.64 -10.46
CA GLU A 82 18.36 1.63 -9.02
C GLU A 82 16.89 1.99 -8.76
N PHE A 83 16.39 3.02 -9.46
CA PHE A 83 14.98 3.41 -9.38
C PHE A 83 14.04 2.31 -9.87
N MET A 84 14.35 1.66 -11.00
CA MET A 84 13.54 0.58 -11.57
C MET A 84 13.45 -0.63 -10.63
N VAL A 85 14.54 -0.99 -9.93
CA VAL A 85 14.51 -2.05 -8.92
C VAL A 85 13.59 -1.68 -7.74
N LYS A 86 13.69 -0.43 -7.24
CA LYS A 86 12.79 0.05 -6.17
C LYS A 86 11.33 0.10 -6.62
N LEU A 87 11.08 0.51 -7.87
CA LEU A 87 9.73 0.54 -8.43
C LEU A 87 9.17 -0.88 -8.55
N ALA A 88 9.94 -1.83 -9.08
CA ALA A 88 9.52 -3.22 -9.22
C ALA A 88 9.15 -3.83 -7.87
N THR A 89 9.99 -3.66 -6.84
CA THR A 89 9.69 -4.15 -5.49
C THR A 89 8.46 -3.47 -4.88
N THR A 90 8.24 -2.18 -5.16
CA THR A 90 7.03 -1.46 -4.73
C THR A 90 5.77 -1.98 -5.43
N VAL A 91 5.85 -2.30 -6.72
CA VAL A 91 4.74 -2.89 -7.50
C VAL A 91 4.40 -4.29 -7.02
N LEU A 92 5.36 -5.08 -6.52
CA LEU A 92 5.09 -6.41 -5.97
C LEU A 92 4.24 -6.39 -4.69
N SER A 93 4.26 -5.29 -3.93
CA SER A 93 3.38 -5.07 -2.76
C SER A 93 1.92 -4.74 -3.14
N ASN A 94 1.49 -5.04 -4.38
CA ASN A 94 0.21 -4.60 -4.94
C ASN A 94 -1.05 -5.04 -4.19
N ILE A 95 -0.98 -6.11 -3.39
CA ILE A 95 -2.12 -6.61 -2.61
C ILE A 95 -2.59 -5.60 -1.56
N TRP A 96 -1.73 -4.65 -1.16
CA TRP A 96 -2.01 -3.66 -0.13
C TRP A 96 -2.56 -2.34 -0.68
N TYR A 97 -2.60 -2.19 -2.00
CA TYR A 97 -3.00 -0.95 -2.66
C TYR A 97 -4.47 -0.96 -3.09
N SER A 98 -5.02 0.23 -3.30
CA SER A 98 -6.23 0.37 -4.10
C SER A 98 -5.98 -0.06 -5.55
N ASP A 99 -7.05 -0.46 -6.23
CA ASP A 99 -6.97 -0.86 -7.65
C ASP A 99 -6.42 0.27 -8.51
N ASP A 100 -6.84 1.51 -8.24
CA ASP A 100 -6.37 2.69 -8.97
C ASP A 100 -4.86 2.89 -8.79
N LEU A 101 -4.38 2.77 -7.54
CA LEU A 101 -2.95 2.94 -7.26
C LEU A 101 -2.14 1.83 -7.92
N ARG A 102 -2.60 0.58 -7.81
CA ARG A 102 -1.96 -0.57 -8.47
C ARG A 102 -1.89 -0.36 -9.98
N ASN A 103 -2.98 0.04 -10.61
CA ASN A 103 -3.02 0.26 -12.06
C ASN A 103 -2.08 1.38 -12.47
N LYS A 104 -2.06 2.50 -11.73
CA LYS A 104 -1.20 3.64 -12.03
C LYS A 104 0.30 3.34 -11.81
N LEU A 105 0.65 2.53 -10.81
CA LEU A 105 2.02 2.07 -10.61
C LEU A 105 2.48 1.10 -11.72
N THR A 106 1.58 0.23 -12.18
CA THR A 106 1.85 -0.62 -13.35
C THR A 106 2.05 0.21 -14.61
N GLU A 107 1.22 1.24 -14.82
CA GLU A 107 1.36 2.19 -15.94
C GLU A 107 2.71 2.90 -15.91
N LEU A 108 3.15 3.40 -14.74
CA LEU A 108 4.48 3.97 -14.55
C LEU A 108 5.60 2.97 -14.88
N ASN A 109 5.49 1.73 -14.39
CA ASN A 109 6.50 0.70 -14.64
C ASN A 109 6.61 0.32 -16.12
N ILE A 110 5.47 0.21 -16.81
CA ILE A 110 5.43 -0.02 -18.27
C ILE A 110 6.01 1.17 -19.02
N PHE A 111 5.63 2.39 -18.65
CA PHE A 111 6.11 3.62 -19.27
C PHE A 111 7.65 3.68 -19.23
N LEU A 112 8.26 3.49 -18.06
CA LEU A 112 9.71 3.54 -17.92
C LEU A 112 10.38 2.39 -18.66
N LYS A 113 9.88 1.16 -18.53
CA LYS A 113 10.43 0.01 -19.26
C LYS A 113 10.40 0.22 -20.79
N ASN A 114 9.36 0.87 -21.31
CA ASN A 114 9.28 1.21 -22.72
C ASN A 114 10.35 2.23 -23.13
N LEU A 115 10.67 3.21 -22.29
CA LEU A 115 11.79 4.14 -22.56
C LEU A 115 13.12 3.40 -22.68
N GLU A 116 13.40 2.46 -21.78
CA GLU A 116 14.63 1.65 -21.84
C GLU A 116 14.67 0.79 -23.11
N THR A 117 13.54 0.22 -23.51
CA THR A 117 13.45 -0.65 -24.70
C THR A 117 13.54 0.13 -26.00
N GLU A 118 12.94 1.33 -26.07
CA GLU A 118 12.86 2.14 -27.29
C GLU A 118 14.19 2.85 -27.60
N TYR A 119 14.93 3.25 -26.58
CA TYR A 119 16.12 4.10 -26.75
C TYR A 119 17.45 3.40 -26.46
N GLU A 120 17.45 2.15 -25.98
CA GLU A 120 18.65 1.35 -25.69
C GLU A 120 19.78 2.20 -25.06
N PHE A 121 19.58 2.62 -23.81
CA PHE A 121 20.46 3.59 -23.14
C PHE A 121 21.94 3.24 -23.30
N SER A 122 22.64 3.99 -24.17
CA SER A 122 24.05 3.68 -24.50
C SER A 122 25.01 4.52 -23.66
N ASN A 123 24.57 5.67 -23.16
CA ASN A 123 25.34 6.54 -22.26
C ASN A 123 24.44 7.47 -21.43
N ASP A 124 25.05 8.14 -20.45
CA ASP A 124 24.36 9.07 -19.57
C ASP A 124 23.82 10.32 -20.27
N LEU A 125 24.37 10.76 -21.41
CA LEU A 125 23.85 11.94 -22.11
C LEU A 125 22.52 11.64 -22.80
N GLU A 126 22.37 10.45 -23.38
CA GLU A 126 21.13 10.02 -24.04
C GLU A 126 19.97 9.92 -23.06
N ILE A 127 20.17 9.29 -21.91
CA ILE A 127 19.11 9.17 -20.89
C ILE A 127 18.68 10.54 -20.34
N GLN A 128 19.61 11.50 -20.26
CA GLN A 128 19.31 12.88 -19.89
C GLN A 128 18.45 13.60 -20.93
N GLU A 129 18.74 13.41 -22.22
CA GLU A 129 17.91 13.96 -23.31
C GLU A 129 16.50 13.37 -23.30
N ILE A 130 16.36 12.07 -23.05
CA ILE A 130 15.06 11.41 -22.84
C ILE A 130 14.35 12.02 -21.62
N GLY A 131 15.08 12.26 -20.53
CA GLY A 131 14.55 12.94 -19.35
C GLY A 131 13.99 14.32 -19.65
N LYS A 132 14.66 15.09 -20.52
CA LYS A 132 14.17 16.38 -20.99
C LYS A 132 12.92 16.24 -21.86
N GLN A 133 12.89 15.26 -22.77
CA GLN A 133 11.78 14.98 -23.67
C GLN A 133 10.50 14.60 -22.90
N TYR A 134 10.61 13.65 -21.97
CA TYR A 134 9.46 13.05 -21.27
C TYR A 134 9.16 13.67 -19.89
N ARG A 135 9.77 14.81 -19.56
CA ARG A 135 9.60 15.49 -18.26
C ARG A 135 8.15 15.74 -17.85
N ASN A 136 7.29 16.05 -18.82
CA ASN A 136 5.89 16.39 -18.57
C ASN A 136 5.08 15.12 -18.24
N ASP A 137 5.36 14.02 -18.92
CA ASP A 137 4.70 12.73 -18.69
C ASP A 137 5.07 12.17 -17.31
N ILE A 138 6.36 12.24 -16.95
CA ILE A 138 6.84 11.85 -15.62
C ILE A 138 6.18 12.69 -14.52
N ARG A 139 6.12 14.02 -14.71
CA ARG A 139 5.47 14.92 -13.76
C ARG A 139 3.97 14.61 -13.64
N LYS A 140 3.29 14.35 -14.76
CA LYS A 140 1.88 13.99 -14.79
C LYS A 140 1.63 12.69 -14.01
N LEU A 141 2.37 11.63 -14.31
CA LEU A 141 2.27 10.34 -13.61
C LEU A 141 2.53 10.51 -12.10
N SER A 142 3.58 11.23 -11.72
CA SER A 142 3.90 11.51 -10.31
C SER A 142 2.77 12.25 -9.58
N ASN A 143 2.14 13.22 -10.23
CA ASN A 143 1.02 13.98 -9.67
C ASN A 143 -0.25 13.14 -9.55
N GLU A 144 -0.54 12.30 -10.55
CA GLU A 144 -1.68 11.37 -10.50
C GLU A 144 -1.51 10.35 -9.37
N ILE A 145 -0.33 9.76 -9.23
CA ILE A 145 0.00 8.85 -8.11
C ILE A 145 -0.16 9.59 -6.78
N SER A 146 0.37 10.80 -6.66
CA SER A 146 0.23 11.62 -5.44
C SER A 146 -1.23 11.87 -5.07
N THR A 147 -2.07 12.15 -6.08
CA THR A 147 -3.51 12.40 -5.88
C THR A 147 -4.21 11.15 -5.37
N ILE A 148 -3.91 9.98 -5.96
CA ILE A 148 -4.45 8.70 -5.52
C ILE A 148 -4.00 8.38 -4.10
N LEU A 149 -2.70 8.54 -3.79
CA LEU A 149 -2.16 8.37 -2.44
C LEU A 149 -2.94 9.21 -1.43
N HIS A 150 -3.10 10.50 -1.70
CA HIS A 150 -3.77 11.43 -0.78
C HIS A 150 -5.22 11.01 -0.48
N ARG A 151 -5.93 10.52 -1.51
CA ARG A 151 -7.29 9.98 -1.36
C ARG A 151 -7.30 8.68 -0.57
N ASP A 152 -6.39 7.78 -0.85
CA ASP A 152 -6.33 6.46 -0.21
C ASP A 152 -5.93 6.57 1.26
N PHE A 153 -5.04 7.50 1.61
CA PHE A 153 -4.65 7.78 3.00
C PHE A 153 -5.85 8.19 3.87
N LYS A 154 -6.80 8.95 3.32
CA LYS A 154 -8.04 9.31 4.01
C LYS A 154 -8.94 8.12 4.33
N ASN A 155 -8.72 6.98 3.67
CA ASN A 155 -9.54 5.77 3.76
C ASN A 155 -8.73 4.54 4.23
N LEU A 156 -7.58 4.74 4.89
CA LEU A 156 -6.72 3.65 5.40
C LEU A 156 -7.40 2.80 6.47
N ASN A 157 -8.28 3.42 7.26
CA ASN A 157 -9.04 2.79 8.34
C ASN A 157 -10.27 1.99 7.87
N ASP A 158 -10.69 2.14 6.60
CA ASP A 158 -11.82 1.40 6.02
C ASP A 158 -11.39 0.00 5.57
N ILE A 159 -11.13 -0.87 6.55
CA ILE A 159 -10.60 -2.23 6.34
C ILE A 159 -11.68 -3.17 5.79
N ASP A 160 -12.94 -2.98 6.19
CA ASP A 160 -14.05 -3.80 5.71
C ASP A 160 -14.23 -3.62 4.19
N LYS A 161 -14.11 -2.39 3.67
CA LYS A 161 -14.13 -2.13 2.22
C LYS A 161 -12.90 -2.68 1.51
N PHE A 162 -11.74 -2.64 2.14
CA PHE A 162 -10.49 -3.20 1.60
C PHE A 162 -10.57 -4.72 1.45
N ASN A 163 -11.00 -5.44 2.49
CA ASN A 163 -11.10 -6.91 2.49
C ASN A 163 -12.15 -7.46 1.52
N ARG A 164 -13.22 -6.70 1.23
CA ARG A 164 -14.22 -7.12 0.23
C ARG A 164 -13.66 -7.16 -1.20
N LYS A 165 -12.59 -6.42 -1.48
CA LYS A 165 -11.96 -6.36 -2.81
C LYS A 165 -11.05 -7.54 -3.09
N THR A 166 -10.33 -8.05 -2.08
CA THR A 166 -9.40 -9.18 -2.26
C THR A 166 -10.11 -10.52 -2.57
N GLY A 167 -11.43 -10.60 -2.40
CA GLY A 167 -12.24 -11.79 -2.73
C GLY A 167 -12.67 -11.90 -4.19
N LYS A 168 -12.46 -10.88 -5.04
CA LYS A 168 -12.81 -10.90 -6.46
C LYS A 168 -11.59 -10.64 -7.35
N SER A 169 -11.10 -11.70 -7.97
CA SER A 169 -10.16 -11.71 -9.10
C SER A 169 -8.66 -11.57 -8.81
N SER A 170 -7.97 -12.69 -8.94
CA SER A 170 -6.68 -12.74 -9.64
C SER A 170 -6.64 -14.00 -10.50
N LYS A 171 -7.18 -13.92 -11.73
CA LYS A 171 -6.65 -14.73 -12.83
C LYS A 171 -5.22 -14.26 -13.04
N VAL A 172 -4.28 -14.99 -12.45
CA VAL A 172 -2.85 -14.81 -12.68
C VAL A 172 -2.61 -15.00 -14.17
N PHE A 173 -2.26 -13.93 -14.87
CA PHE A 173 -1.65 -14.04 -16.18
C PHE A 173 -0.21 -14.53 -15.97
N LEU A 174 -0.02 -15.84 -16.10
CA LEU A 174 1.30 -16.40 -16.39
C LEU A 174 1.61 -16.02 -17.84
N VAL A 175 2.51 -15.06 -18.01
CA VAL A 175 3.18 -14.84 -19.30
C VAL A 175 4.06 -16.07 -19.54
N LYS A 176 3.80 -16.75 -20.65
CA LYS A 176 4.64 -17.84 -21.18
C LYS A 176 5.92 -17.29 -21.78
#